data_AF-A0A9P5BJV2-F1
#
_entry.id   AF-A0A9P5BJV2-F1
#
_cell.length_a   1.000
_cell.length_b   1.000
_cell.length_c   1.000
_cell.angle_alpha   90.00
_cell.angle_beta   90.00
_cell.angle_gamma   90.00
#
_symmetry.space_group_name_H-M   'P 1'
#
loop_
_entity.id
_entity.type
_entity.pdbx_description
1 polymer ?
#
loop_
_entity_poly.entity_id
_entity_poly.type
_entity_poly.pdbx_seq_one_letter_code
_entity_poly.pdbx_strand_id
1 'polypeptide(L)'
;MFQNCPTSSLRSGKTTPPIPPTVVETGPYKEHILTPDQFDLTKLPAPLLHQSDGGKYIQTYGMHIVQSPDGKWTKARTLRFEAPWKGSIS
;
A
#
# COMPACT_ATOMS: atom_id res chain seq x y z
N MET A 1 18.55 32.09 -0.94
CA MET A 1 17.37 31.64 -1.71
C MET A 1 16.64 30.60 -0.87
N PHE A 2 15.71 31.03 -0.02
CA PHE A 2 14.81 30.11 0.68
C PHE A 2 13.43 30.32 0.05
N GLN A 3 13.02 29.37 -0.79
CA GLN A 3 11.74 29.43 -1.48
C GLN A 3 10.62 29.28 -0.45
N ASN A 4 9.76 30.30 -0.35
CA ASN A 4 8.51 30.23 0.40
C ASN A 4 7.66 29.06 -0.13
N CYS A 5 7.55 27.99 0.65
CA CYS A 5 6.63 26.89 0.36
C CYS A 5 5.20 27.34 0.76
N PRO A 6 4.25 27.48 -0.19
CA PRO A 6 2.90 27.91 0.15
C PRO A 6 2.17 26.76 0.85
N THR A 7 1.88 26.91 2.14
CA THR A 7 1.07 25.98 2.95
C THR A 7 -0.39 25.84 2.46
N SER A 8 -0.82 26.64 1.48
CA SER A 8 -2.16 26.62 0.89
C SER A 8 -2.41 25.42 -0.04
N SER A 9 -1.40 24.92 -0.76
CA SER A 9 -1.56 23.85 -1.74
C SER A 9 -1.92 22.51 -1.11
N LEU A 10 -1.35 22.18 0.06
CA LEU A 10 -1.63 20.93 0.79
C LEU A 10 -3.08 20.85 1.31
N ARG A 11 -3.70 22.00 1.62
CA ARG A 11 -5.09 22.04 2.11
C ARG A 11 -6.11 21.95 0.99
N SER A 12 -5.77 22.36 -0.24
CA SER A 12 -6.68 22.40 -1.38
C SER A 12 -7.32 21.04 -1.68
N GLY A 13 -6.58 19.94 -1.49
CA GLY A 13 -7.08 18.59 -1.74
C GLY A 13 -8.28 18.17 -0.88
N LYS A 14 -8.59 18.91 0.20
CA LYS A 14 -9.78 18.64 1.04
C LYS A 14 -11.08 19.20 0.47
N THR A 15 -11.00 20.23 -0.37
CA THR A 15 -12.17 20.99 -0.85
C THR A 15 -12.40 20.83 -2.35
N THR A 16 -11.37 20.48 -3.12
CA THR A 16 -11.50 20.19 -4.55
C THR A 16 -12.33 18.91 -4.77
N PRO A 17 -13.26 18.89 -5.74
CA PRO A 17 -13.99 17.67 -6.10
C PRO A 17 -13.02 16.53 -6.45
N PRO A 18 -13.30 15.29 -6.01
CA PRO A 18 -12.44 14.15 -6.31
C PRO A 18 -12.48 13.84 -7.81
N ILE A 19 -11.31 13.56 -8.38
CA ILE A 19 -11.17 13.10 -9.76
C ILE A 19 -11.23 11.56 -9.73
N PRO A 20 -12.18 10.92 -10.44
CA PRO A 20 -12.27 9.47 -10.47
C PRO A 20 -11.03 8.85 -11.13
N PRO A 21 -10.58 7.67 -10.66
CA PRO A 21 -9.45 6.98 -11.28
C PRO A 21 -9.80 6.48 -12.68
N THR A 22 -8.83 6.53 -13.59
CA THR A 22 -8.95 5.92 -14.93
C THR A 22 -8.56 4.46 -14.87
N VAL A 23 -9.42 3.58 -15.38
CA VAL A 23 -9.11 2.15 -15.51
C VAL A 23 -8.25 1.94 -16.75
N VAL A 24 -7.09 1.33 -16.58
CA VAL A 24 -6.14 1.01 -17.66
C VAL A 24 -5.92 -0.49 -17.73
N GLU A 25 -5.71 -1.01 -18.95
CA GLU A 25 -5.57 -2.46 -19.18
C GLU A 25 -4.24 -3.02 -18.66
N THR A 26 -3.16 -2.24 -18.72
CA THR A 26 -1.81 -2.68 -18.32
C THR A 26 -1.03 -1.58 -17.60
N GLY A 27 0.07 -1.97 -16.96
CA GLY A 27 0.99 -1.08 -16.25
C GLY A 27 2.22 -1.83 -15.75
N PRO A 28 3.27 -1.12 -15.29
CA PRO A 28 4.55 -1.71 -14.90
C PRO A 28 4.42 -2.71 -13.73
N TYR A 29 3.38 -2.58 -12.90
CA TYR A 29 3.11 -3.51 -11.81
C TYR A 29 2.74 -4.93 -12.27
N LYS A 30 2.41 -5.13 -13.56
CA LYS A 30 2.07 -6.43 -14.15
C LYS A 30 3.25 -7.16 -14.80
N GLU A 31 4.47 -6.61 -14.74
CA GLU A 31 5.66 -7.22 -15.35
C GLU A 31 6.10 -8.52 -14.66
N HIS A 32 5.81 -8.64 -13.35
CA HIS A 32 6.16 -9.82 -12.55
C HIS A 32 4.94 -10.32 -11.76
N ILE A 33 4.30 -11.37 -12.29
CA ILE A 33 3.14 -12.01 -11.67
C ILE A 33 3.57 -13.39 -11.16
N LEU A 34 3.43 -13.63 -9.86
CA LEU A 34 3.74 -14.91 -9.21
C LEU A 34 2.44 -15.68 -8.96
N THR A 35 2.44 -16.99 -9.23
CA THR A 35 1.34 -17.90 -8.90
C THR A 35 1.40 -18.38 -7.44
N PRO A 36 0.32 -18.99 -6.89
CA PRO A 36 0.25 -19.45 -5.50
C PRO A 36 1.39 -20.41 -5.06
N ASP A 37 1.96 -21.17 -5.97
CA ASP A 37 3.09 -22.07 -5.74
C ASP A 37 4.45 -21.36 -5.82
N GLN A 38 4.52 -20.25 -6.57
CA GLN A 38 5.73 -19.47 -6.80
C GLN A 38 5.98 -18.39 -5.72
N PHE A 39 4.93 -17.86 -5.11
CA PHE A 39 5.08 -16.79 -4.11
C PHE A 39 5.62 -17.31 -2.78
N ASP A 40 6.55 -16.56 -2.20
CA ASP A 40 7.10 -16.82 -0.88
C ASP A 40 7.49 -15.49 -0.22
N LEU A 41 6.69 -15.09 0.77
CA LEU A 41 6.89 -13.83 1.49
C LEU A 41 8.22 -13.78 2.24
N THR A 42 8.82 -14.92 2.58
CA THR A 42 10.09 -14.98 3.31
C THR A 42 11.31 -14.65 2.44
N LYS A 43 11.17 -14.78 1.11
CA LYS A 43 12.22 -14.45 0.13
C LYS A 43 12.34 -12.95 -0.15
N LEU A 44 11.31 -12.17 0.23
CA LEU A 44 11.36 -10.73 0.09
C LEU A 44 12.35 -10.14 1.11
N PRO A 45 13.09 -9.06 0.76
CA PRO A 45 14.03 -8.39 1.65
C PRO A 45 13.30 -7.52 2.68
N ALA A 46 12.31 -8.09 3.38
CA ALA A 46 11.54 -7.40 4.40
C ALA A 46 12.36 -7.26 5.69
N PRO A 47 12.41 -6.08 6.30
CA PRO A 47 13.15 -5.85 7.53
C PRO A 47 12.40 -6.43 8.74
N LEU A 48 13.17 -6.92 9.71
CA LEU A 48 12.73 -6.99 11.09
C LEU A 48 13.01 -5.61 11.71
N LEU A 49 11.97 -4.88 12.11
CA LEU A 49 12.14 -3.48 12.52
C LEU A 49 12.66 -3.38 13.96
N HIS A 50 12.15 -4.21 14.86
CA HIS A 50 12.60 -4.30 16.26
C HIS A 50 12.89 -5.75 16.65
N GLN A 51 13.77 -5.93 17.63
CA GLN A 51 14.20 -7.26 18.10
C GLN A 51 13.07 -8.13 18.65
N SER A 52 11.99 -7.52 19.13
CA SER A 52 10.85 -8.21 19.74
C SER A 52 9.64 -8.36 18.80
N ASP A 53 9.78 -7.98 17.53
CA ASP A 53 8.69 -8.14 16.55
C ASP A 53 8.45 -9.63 16.25
N GLY A 54 7.18 -10.03 16.05
CA GLY A 54 6.79 -11.42 15.81
C GLY A 54 7.10 -11.93 14.40
N GLY A 55 7.42 -11.02 13.48
CA GLY A 55 7.75 -11.33 12.09
C GLY A 55 8.31 -10.12 11.34
N LYS A 56 8.64 -10.32 10.07
CA LYS A 56 9.16 -9.24 9.21
C LYS A 56 8.01 -8.34 8.75
N TYR A 57 8.20 -7.03 8.82
CA TYR A 57 7.20 -6.06 8.36
C TYR A 57 7.28 -5.89 6.84
N ILE A 58 6.40 -6.56 6.10
CA ILE A 58 6.33 -6.44 4.63
C ILE A 58 5.65 -5.14 4.23
N GLN A 59 4.67 -4.68 5.00
CA GLN A 59 3.94 -3.45 4.72
C GLN A 59 4.19 -2.42 5.82
N THR A 60 5.12 -1.50 5.58
CA THR A 60 5.38 -0.35 6.47
C THR A 60 4.87 0.97 5.90
N TYR A 61 4.83 1.09 4.57
CA TYR A 61 4.51 2.34 3.86
C TYR A 61 3.45 2.15 2.75
N GLY A 62 2.80 0.98 2.72
CA GLY A 62 1.76 0.65 1.76
C GLY A 62 0.36 1.10 2.20
N MET A 63 -0.59 1.02 1.28
CA MET A 63 -2.01 1.23 1.57
C MET A 63 -2.80 -0.04 1.29
N HIS A 64 -3.70 -0.38 2.20
CA HIS A 64 -4.69 -1.42 1.99
C HIS A 64 -5.91 -0.82 1.31
N ILE A 65 -6.29 -1.40 0.17
CA ILE A 65 -7.46 -1.01 -0.61
C ILE A 65 -8.57 -2.02 -0.34
N VAL A 66 -9.69 -1.56 0.22
CA VAL A 66 -10.85 -2.41 0.54
C VAL A 66 -12.09 -1.79 -0.07
N GLN A 67 -12.87 -2.63 -0.76
CA GLN A 67 -14.19 -2.28 -1.28
C GLN A 67 -15.29 -2.73 -0.32
N SER A 68 -16.36 -1.96 -0.23
CA SER A 68 -17.55 -2.35 0.52
C SER A 68 -18.24 -3.57 -0.12
N PRO A 69 -18.94 -4.40 0.66
CA PRO A 69 -19.69 -5.54 0.10
C PRO A 69 -20.74 -5.11 -0.93
N ASP A 70 -21.30 -3.91 -0.78
CA ASP A 70 -22.26 -3.31 -1.72
C ASP A 70 -21.60 -2.53 -2.87
N GLY A 71 -20.27 -2.50 -2.95
CA GLY A 71 -19.49 -1.86 -4.02
C GLY A 71 -19.48 -0.33 -4.04
N LYS A 72 -20.28 0.33 -3.20
CA LYS A 72 -20.50 1.80 -3.23
C LYS A 72 -19.32 2.63 -2.80
N TRP A 73 -18.41 2.07 -1.98
CA TRP A 73 -17.22 2.79 -1.56
C TRP A 73 -15.97 1.92 -1.63
N THR A 74 -14.85 2.56 -1.94
CA THR A 74 -13.51 2.00 -1.83
C THR A 74 -12.70 2.86 -0.87
N LYS A 75 -12.04 2.24 0.11
CA LYS A 75 -11.18 2.92 1.09
C LYS A 75 -9.75 2.48 0.91
N ALA A 76 -8.84 3.44 0.86
CA ALA A 76 -7.40 3.22 0.97
C ALA A 76 -6.94 3.66 2.36
N ARG A 77 -6.30 2.77 3.11
CA ARG A 77 -5.77 3.07 4.44
C ARG A 77 -4.35 2.56 4.61
N THR A 78 -3.50 3.40 5.18
CA THR A 78 -2.18 2.96 5.64
C THR A 78 -2.35 2.08 6.86
N LEU A 79 -1.91 0.84 6.74
CA LEU A 79 -1.88 -0.17 7.81
C LEU A 79 -0.52 -0.86 7.77
N ARG A 80 -0.12 -1.47 8.88
CA ARG A 80 1.09 -2.29 8.95
C ARG A 80 0.71 -3.76 8.96
N PHE A 81 1.52 -4.56 8.29
CA PHE A 81 1.39 -6.02 8.29
C PHE A 81 2.74 -6.69 8.50
N GLU A 82 2.74 -7.66 9.38
CA GLU A 82 3.83 -8.59 9.61
C GLU A 82 3.60 -9.85 8.75
N ALA A 83 4.68 -10.45 8.25
CA ALA A 83 4.62 -11.74 7.58
C ALA A 83 5.35 -12.78 8.42
N PRO A 84 4.63 -13.51 9.28
CA PRO A 84 5.23 -14.51 10.16
C PRO A 84 5.65 -15.79 9.42
N TRP A 85 5.02 -16.13 8.28
CA TRP A 85 5.41 -17.28 7.45
C TRP A 85 5.07 -17.10 5.96
N LYS A 86 5.45 -18.07 5.12
CA LYS A 86 5.46 -18.03 3.65
C LYS A 86 4.23 -17.39 2.98
N GLY A 87 3.04 -17.58 3.52
CA GLY A 87 1.78 -17.22 2.85
C GLY A 87 0.77 -16.47 3.70
N SER A 88 1.15 -15.94 4.86
CA SER A 88 0.23 -15.20 5.73
C SER A 88 0.79 -13.84 6.08
N ILE A 89 -0.14 -12.89 6.20
CA ILE A 89 0.08 -11.56 6.73
C ILE A 89 -0.85 -11.35 7.93
N SER A 90 -0.34 -10.75 8.99
CA SER A 90 -1.06 -10.43 10.24
C SER A 90 -0.95 -8.96 10.59
#